data_AF-A0A838UVU2-F1
#
_entry.id   AF-A0A838UVU2-F1
#
_cell.length_a   1.000
_cell.length_b   1.000
_cell.length_c   1.000
_cell.angle_alpha   90.00
_cell.angle_beta   90.00
_cell.angle_gamma   90.00
#
_symmetry.space_group_name_H-M   'P 1'
#
loop_
_entity.id
_entity.type
_entity.pdbx_description
1 polymer ?
#
loop_
_entity_poly.entity_id
_entity_poly.type
_entity_poly.pdbx_seq_one_letter_code
_entity_poly.pdbx_strand_id
1 'polypeptide(L)'
;AEAGHGCPISMTYAAIPALRAQPAIAAEWEPRLTTLDYDFGLRPAGEKRGAICGMAMTEKQGGSDLRANTTRATPLGDGGYRLTGHKWFCSAPMSDVFLTLAQTPTGLTCFLLPRVLPDGTRNAIFLQRLKDKLGNRSNASAEIELADAWAQPVGLLGRGIATIIEMVNYTRLDCINGSAAIMRGALTQALHHARHRQTFGKALIDQPLMRNVLADLALESEAATTLLLRLAAACDRASSDPHEAHLKRLGTALGKYWVCKRTPVVAAEALECLGGNGYVEESGMPRLYREAPVNSIWEGSGNVNCLDVLRALERDPAALEAYFTEVALAGANPHLAAAVREIKRLVADPEWREMRARYIVERMALILQSALLLRFAPPEVAEPFCETRLGGEGGFAFGTLPPTAKMEAILHRAWN
;
A
#
# COMPACT_ATOMS: atom_id res chain seq x y z
N ALA A 1 7.32 -14.56 2.28
CA ALA A 1 8.10 -15.44 1.36
C ALA A 1 8.04 -14.94 -0.10
N GLU A 2 6.85 -14.67 -0.64
CA GLU A 2 6.64 -14.24 -2.03
C GLU A 2 5.57 -13.13 -2.06
N ALA A 3 5.73 -12.08 -2.87
CA ALA A 3 4.88 -10.88 -2.81
C ALA A 3 3.81 -10.84 -3.93
N GLY A 4 4.09 -11.43 -5.09
CA GLY A 4 3.20 -11.32 -6.24
C GLY A 4 1.84 -11.97 -6.04
N HIS A 5 1.78 -13.16 -5.43
CA HIS A 5 0.49 -13.80 -5.13
C HIS A 5 -0.34 -13.01 -4.09
N GLY A 6 0.27 -12.07 -3.36
CA GLY A 6 -0.45 -11.16 -2.46
C GLY A 6 -1.40 -10.22 -3.20
N CYS A 7 -1.17 -9.93 -4.49
CA CYS A 7 -2.02 -9.04 -5.29
C CYS A 7 -3.47 -9.54 -5.41
N PRO A 8 -3.76 -10.77 -5.89
CA PRO A 8 -5.15 -11.27 -5.91
C PRO A 8 -5.77 -11.42 -4.52
N ILE A 9 -4.97 -11.70 -3.48
CA ILE A 9 -5.47 -11.79 -2.10
C ILE A 9 -5.93 -10.42 -1.61
N SER A 10 -5.09 -9.39 -1.77
CA SER A 10 -5.41 -8.00 -1.41
C SER A 10 -6.65 -7.50 -2.15
N MET A 11 -6.72 -7.75 -3.47
CA MET A 11 -7.88 -7.33 -4.25
C MET A 11 -9.17 -8.06 -3.85
N THR A 12 -9.07 -9.34 -3.50
CA THR A 12 -10.20 -10.14 -3.02
C THR A 12 -10.72 -9.64 -1.68
N TYR A 13 -9.82 -9.42 -0.71
CA TYR A 13 -10.15 -8.85 0.59
C TYR A 13 -10.80 -7.47 0.45
N ALA A 14 -10.19 -6.59 -0.34
CA ALA A 14 -10.64 -5.21 -0.49
C ALA A 14 -11.94 -5.06 -1.29
N ALA A 15 -12.36 -6.05 -2.08
CA ALA A 15 -13.58 -5.96 -2.88
C ALA A 15 -14.86 -5.99 -2.03
N ILE A 16 -14.84 -6.61 -0.85
CA ILE A 16 -16.04 -6.88 -0.03
C ILE A 16 -16.86 -5.61 0.28
N PRO A 17 -16.29 -4.51 0.78
CA PRO A 17 -17.05 -3.28 1.04
C PRO A 17 -17.76 -2.73 -0.21
N ALA A 18 -17.12 -2.81 -1.38
CA ALA A 18 -17.71 -2.33 -2.62
C ALA A 18 -18.89 -3.22 -3.05
N LEU A 19 -18.76 -4.55 -2.93
CA LEU A 19 -19.83 -5.50 -3.26
C LEU A 19 -21.06 -5.30 -2.38
N ARG A 20 -20.88 -5.01 -1.09
CA ARG A 20 -21.98 -4.74 -0.14
C ARG A 20 -22.83 -3.53 -0.49
N ALA A 21 -22.38 -2.64 -1.39
CA ALA A 21 -23.20 -1.58 -1.96
C ALA A 21 -24.32 -2.10 -2.89
N GLN A 22 -24.29 -3.39 -3.26
CA GLN A 22 -25.33 -4.07 -4.00
C GLN A 22 -25.65 -5.43 -3.35
N PRO A 23 -26.68 -5.54 -2.48
CA PRO A 23 -26.93 -6.73 -1.66
C PRO A 23 -27.07 -8.05 -2.42
N ALA A 24 -27.71 -8.04 -3.59
CA ALA A 24 -27.87 -9.26 -4.41
C ALA A 24 -26.53 -9.79 -4.93
N ILE A 25 -25.64 -8.89 -5.34
CA ILE A 25 -24.27 -9.23 -5.76
C ILE A 25 -23.47 -9.75 -4.56
N ALA A 26 -23.55 -9.07 -3.41
CA ALA A 26 -22.83 -9.50 -2.20
C ALA A 26 -23.27 -10.90 -1.76
N ALA A 27 -24.57 -11.20 -1.78
CA ALA A 27 -25.10 -12.51 -1.40
C ALA A 27 -24.53 -13.66 -2.25
N GLU A 28 -24.23 -13.41 -3.52
CA GLU A 28 -23.59 -14.40 -4.40
C GLU A 28 -22.07 -14.50 -4.18
N TRP A 29 -21.38 -13.36 -4.18
CA TRP A 29 -19.92 -13.34 -4.28
C TRP A 29 -19.21 -13.36 -2.93
N GLU A 30 -19.73 -12.69 -1.91
CA GLU A 30 -19.05 -12.55 -0.62
C GLU A 30 -18.71 -13.90 0.04
N PRO A 31 -19.61 -14.91 0.11
CA PRO A 31 -19.27 -16.22 0.68
C PRO A 31 -18.14 -16.94 -0.08
N ARG A 32 -18.05 -16.72 -1.40
CA ARG A 32 -17.02 -17.33 -2.25
C ARG A 32 -15.68 -16.62 -2.16
N LEU A 33 -15.69 -15.31 -1.92
CA LEU A 33 -14.48 -14.50 -1.77
C LEU A 33 -13.89 -14.58 -0.34
N THR A 34 -14.67 -15.05 0.64
CA THR A 34 -14.27 -15.13 2.05
C THR A 34 -13.98 -16.55 2.55
N THR A 35 -14.26 -17.57 1.73
CA THR A 35 -13.85 -18.96 2.01
C THR A 35 -12.33 -19.14 1.96
N LEU A 36 -11.84 -20.19 2.61
CA LEU A 36 -10.43 -20.59 2.60
C LEU A 36 -10.09 -21.54 1.44
N ASP A 37 -11.09 -21.97 0.67
CA ASP A 37 -10.90 -22.86 -0.46
C ASP A 37 -10.34 -22.12 -1.69
N TYR A 38 -9.12 -22.46 -2.10
CA TYR A 38 -8.61 -22.05 -3.41
C TYR A 38 -9.14 -23.00 -4.49
N ASP A 39 -9.94 -22.46 -5.41
CA ASP A 39 -10.54 -23.21 -6.50
C ASP A 39 -10.18 -22.56 -7.84
N PHE A 40 -9.27 -23.13 -8.61
CA PHE A 40 -8.82 -22.57 -9.89
C PHE A 40 -9.65 -23.10 -11.08
N GLY A 41 -9.46 -22.50 -12.25
CA GLY A 41 -10.14 -22.89 -13.49
C GLY A 41 -11.28 -21.95 -13.90
N LEU A 42 -11.94 -22.29 -15.01
CA LEU A 42 -13.01 -21.50 -15.62
C LEU A 42 -14.35 -22.21 -15.41
N ARG A 43 -15.13 -21.73 -14.44
CA ARG A 43 -16.50 -22.20 -14.14
C ARG A 43 -17.36 -21.02 -13.69
N PRO A 44 -18.69 -21.07 -13.87
CA PRO A 44 -19.60 -20.11 -13.27
C PRO A 44 -19.45 -20.05 -11.76
N ALA A 45 -19.81 -18.92 -11.14
CA ALA A 45 -19.73 -18.73 -9.70
C ALA A 45 -20.43 -19.86 -8.92
N GLY A 46 -21.61 -20.29 -9.39
CA GLY A 46 -22.40 -21.36 -8.79
C GLY A 46 -21.67 -22.69 -8.57
N GLU A 47 -20.65 -22.99 -9.38
CA GLU A 47 -19.93 -24.27 -9.38
C GLU A 47 -18.55 -24.20 -8.70
N LYS A 48 -18.19 -23.05 -8.12
CA LYS A 48 -16.91 -22.84 -7.46
C LYS A 48 -17.05 -22.92 -5.94
N ARG A 49 -16.08 -23.59 -5.30
CA ARG A 49 -15.96 -23.62 -3.82
C ARG A 49 -15.41 -22.32 -3.26
N GLY A 50 -14.57 -21.64 -4.03
CA GLY A 50 -14.04 -20.32 -3.72
C GLY A 50 -13.70 -19.53 -4.97
N ALA A 51 -13.60 -18.21 -4.79
CA ALA A 51 -13.35 -17.27 -5.86
C ALA A 51 -12.33 -16.23 -5.46
N ILE A 52 -11.71 -15.59 -6.44
CA ILE A 52 -10.87 -14.41 -6.26
C ILE A 52 -11.38 -13.25 -7.12
N CYS A 53 -11.27 -12.03 -6.58
CA CYS A 53 -11.68 -10.80 -7.25
C CYS A 53 -10.45 -10.02 -7.72
N GLY A 54 -10.48 -9.56 -8.98
CA GLY A 54 -9.52 -8.64 -9.54
C GLY A 54 -10.05 -7.21 -9.63
N MET A 55 -9.17 -6.28 -9.99
CA MET A 55 -9.52 -4.89 -10.28
C MET A 55 -8.99 -4.51 -11.66
N ALA A 56 -9.87 -3.98 -12.50
CA ALA A 56 -9.52 -3.53 -13.84
C ALA A 56 -9.97 -2.06 -14.01
N MET A 57 -9.17 -1.14 -13.49
CA MET A 57 -9.52 0.29 -13.40
C MET A 57 -8.86 1.13 -14.49
N THR A 58 -7.52 1.02 -14.56
CA THR A 58 -6.63 1.87 -15.37
C THR A 58 -6.82 1.66 -16.86
N GLU A 59 -6.84 2.75 -17.61
CA GLU A 59 -6.81 2.77 -19.06
C GLU A 59 -5.52 3.41 -19.59
N LYS A 60 -5.27 3.28 -20.90
CA LYS A 60 -4.04 3.76 -21.58
C LYS A 60 -3.76 5.25 -21.31
N GLN A 61 -4.81 6.06 -21.29
CA GLN A 61 -4.76 7.51 -21.08
C GLN A 61 -4.59 7.92 -19.61
N GLY A 62 -4.80 7.02 -18.64
CA GLY A 62 -4.66 7.37 -17.23
C GLY A 62 -5.10 6.29 -16.24
N GLY A 63 -4.35 6.19 -15.14
CA GLY A 63 -4.72 5.40 -13.95
C GLY A 63 -5.04 6.24 -12.71
N SER A 64 -4.51 7.47 -12.64
CA SER A 64 -4.79 8.41 -11.54
C SER A 64 -6.10 9.17 -11.77
N ASP A 65 -6.37 9.58 -13.01
CA ASP A 65 -7.63 10.21 -13.38
C ASP A 65 -8.59 9.20 -14.00
N LEU A 66 -9.29 8.46 -13.14
CA LEU A 66 -10.25 7.44 -13.55
C LEU A 66 -11.47 8.05 -14.26
N ARG A 67 -11.74 9.35 -14.11
CA ARG A 67 -12.85 10.02 -14.81
C ARG A 67 -12.60 10.18 -16.31
N ALA A 68 -11.32 10.15 -16.72
CA ALA A 68 -10.93 10.15 -18.11
C ALA A 68 -11.10 8.77 -18.80
N ASN A 69 -11.63 7.76 -18.09
CA ASN A 69 -11.92 6.45 -18.68
C ASN A 69 -12.87 6.57 -19.88
N THR A 70 -12.63 5.74 -20.89
CA THR A 70 -13.32 5.70 -22.17
C THR A 70 -14.11 4.41 -22.41
N THR A 71 -13.88 3.37 -21.60
CA THR A 71 -14.75 2.18 -21.58
C THR A 71 -16.18 2.61 -21.33
N ARG A 72 -17.12 2.19 -22.18
CA ARG A 72 -18.54 2.57 -22.10
C ARG A 72 -19.38 1.38 -21.66
N ALA A 73 -20.47 1.65 -20.95
CA ALA A 73 -21.44 0.66 -20.54
C ALA A 73 -22.82 1.01 -21.13
N THR A 74 -23.37 0.10 -21.94
CA THR A 74 -24.70 0.22 -22.58
C THR A 74 -25.70 -0.68 -21.85
N PRO A 75 -26.85 -0.17 -21.38
CA PRO A 75 -27.83 -0.98 -20.65
C PRO A 75 -28.51 -2.02 -21.55
N LEU A 76 -28.84 -3.18 -20.98
CA LEU A 76 -29.54 -4.28 -21.66
C LEU A 76 -31.05 -4.34 -21.37
N GLY A 77 -31.54 -3.54 -20.41
CA GLY A 77 -32.95 -3.49 -20.01
C GLY A 77 -33.35 -4.49 -18.91
N ASP A 78 -32.52 -5.49 -18.63
CA ASP A 78 -32.67 -6.50 -17.58
C ASP A 78 -31.90 -6.16 -16.28
N GLY A 79 -31.31 -4.96 -16.21
CA GLY A 79 -30.42 -4.52 -15.14
C GLY A 79 -28.93 -4.81 -15.39
N GLY A 80 -28.60 -5.57 -16.44
CA GLY A 80 -27.25 -5.78 -16.93
C GLY A 80 -26.79 -4.71 -17.94
N TYR A 81 -25.48 -4.70 -18.19
CA TYR A 81 -24.82 -3.79 -19.14
C TYR A 81 -23.85 -4.54 -20.04
N ARG A 82 -23.63 -4.03 -21.25
CA ARG A 82 -22.51 -4.40 -22.13
C ARG A 82 -21.40 -3.38 -22.02
N LEU A 83 -20.20 -3.83 -21.69
CA LEU A 83 -19.01 -3.01 -21.61
C LEU A 83 -18.16 -3.18 -22.86
N THR A 84 -17.81 -2.05 -23.47
CA THR A 84 -16.93 -1.99 -24.64
C THR A 84 -15.82 -0.96 -24.40
N GLY A 85 -14.57 -1.40 -24.53
CA GLY A 85 -13.39 -0.60 -24.22
C GLY A 85 -12.17 -1.47 -23.88
N HIS A 86 -11.28 -0.95 -23.03
CA HIS A 86 -10.05 -1.65 -22.64
C HIS A 86 -9.64 -1.31 -21.21
N LYS A 87 -8.86 -2.21 -20.60
CA LYS A 87 -8.11 -1.93 -19.37
C LYS A 87 -6.64 -2.23 -19.58
N TRP A 88 -5.82 -1.24 -19.25
CA TRP A 88 -4.40 -1.24 -19.56
C TRP A 88 -3.59 -2.06 -18.55
N PHE A 89 -4.04 -2.15 -17.30
CA PHE A 89 -3.49 -3.04 -16.29
C PHE A 89 -4.62 -3.82 -15.63
N CYS A 90 -4.64 -5.13 -15.87
CA CYS A 90 -5.50 -6.09 -15.22
C CYS A 90 -4.62 -7.16 -14.57
N SER A 91 -4.27 -6.94 -13.30
CA SER A 91 -3.54 -7.95 -12.51
C SER A 91 -4.46 -9.11 -12.19
N ALA A 92 -3.86 -10.30 -12.03
CA ALA A 92 -4.61 -11.53 -11.79
C ALA A 92 -5.71 -11.76 -12.85
N PRO A 93 -5.40 -11.83 -14.16
CA PRO A 93 -6.40 -11.99 -15.22
C PRO A 93 -7.17 -13.31 -15.16
N MET A 94 -6.71 -14.25 -14.31
CA MET A 94 -7.42 -15.48 -13.98
C MET A 94 -8.45 -15.31 -12.86
N SER A 95 -8.66 -14.10 -12.33
CA SER A 95 -9.72 -13.86 -11.34
C SER A 95 -11.09 -14.21 -11.89
N ASP A 96 -11.98 -14.64 -11.00
CA ASP A 96 -13.32 -15.09 -11.38
C ASP A 96 -14.23 -13.92 -11.73
N VAL A 97 -13.94 -12.79 -11.11
CA VAL A 97 -14.68 -11.55 -11.27
C VAL A 97 -13.73 -10.36 -11.15
N PHE A 98 -14.09 -9.26 -11.80
CA PHE A 98 -13.37 -8.00 -11.70
C PHE A 98 -14.35 -6.91 -11.29
N LEU A 99 -13.95 -6.08 -10.32
CA LEU A 99 -14.50 -4.74 -10.24
C LEU A 99 -13.85 -3.89 -11.33
N THR A 100 -14.67 -3.21 -12.14
CA THR A 100 -14.23 -2.38 -13.28
C THR A 100 -15.01 -1.07 -13.32
N LEU A 101 -14.44 -0.03 -13.92
CA LEU A 101 -15.11 1.27 -14.10
C LEU A 101 -15.42 1.51 -15.58
N ALA A 102 -16.64 1.94 -15.87
CA ALA A 102 -17.06 2.32 -17.21
C ALA A 102 -18.00 3.53 -17.19
N GLN A 103 -18.00 4.28 -18.29
CA GLN A 103 -18.85 5.44 -18.49
C GLN A 103 -20.28 5.03 -18.82
N THR A 104 -21.23 5.64 -18.12
CA THR A 104 -22.66 5.61 -18.42
C THR A 104 -23.14 7.04 -18.70
N PRO A 105 -24.38 7.24 -19.22
CA PRO A 105 -24.93 8.59 -19.37
C PRO A 105 -24.97 9.42 -18.06
N THR A 106 -25.00 8.76 -16.90
CA THR A 106 -24.99 9.41 -15.58
C THR A 106 -23.58 9.60 -15.00
N GLY A 107 -22.54 9.20 -15.73
CA GLY A 107 -21.14 9.34 -15.33
C GLY A 107 -20.43 8.00 -15.10
N LEU A 108 -19.26 8.07 -14.45
CA LEU A 108 -18.41 6.91 -14.20
C LEU A 108 -19.04 5.99 -13.14
N THR A 109 -19.26 4.74 -13.51
CA THR A 109 -19.96 3.73 -12.70
C THR A 109 -19.06 2.53 -12.44
N CYS A 110 -19.19 1.92 -11.25
CA CYS A 110 -18.53 0.67 -10.90
C CYS A 110 -19.37 -0.51 -11.38
N PHE A 111 -18.71 -1.53 -11.92
CA PHE A 111 -19.34 -2.74 -12.42
C PHE A 111 -18.63 -3.98 -11.90
N LEU A 112 -19.42 -5.02 -11.64
CA LEU A 112 -18.98 -6.38 -11.46
C LEU A 112 -18.95 -7.07 -12.82
N LEU A 113 -17.76 -7.49 -13.25
CA LEU A 113 -17.49 -8.11 -14.54
C LEU A 113 -17.02 -9.55 -14.32
N PRO A 114 -17.88 -10.58 -14.45
CA PRO A 114 -17.47 -11.97 -14.27
C PRO A 114 -16.67 -12.47 -15.48
N ARG A 115 -15.75 -13.41 -15.27
CA ARG A 115 -14.98 -14.03 -16.36
C ARG A 115 -15.76 -15.14 -17.09
N VAL A 116 -16.70 -15.77 -16.39
CA VAL A 116 -17.61 -16.81 -16.91
C VAL A 116 -19.04 -16.38 -16.60
N LEU A 117 -19.91 -16.44 -17.60
CA LEU A 117 -21.32 -16.08 -17.51
C LEU A 117 -22.13 -17.17 -16.78
N PRO A 118 -23.35 -16.85 -16.31
CA PRO A 118 -24.20 -17.84 -15.63
C PRO A 118 -24.53 -19.08 -16.47
N ASP A 119 -24.49 -18.98 -17.81
CA ASP A 119 -24.74 -20.08 -18.74
C ASP A 119 -23.51 -20.98 -18.99
N GLY A 120 -22.38 -20.73 -18.32
CA GLY A 120 -21.14 -21.49 -18.49
C GLY A 120 -20.22 -20.95 -19.59
N THR A 121 -20.69 -20.04 -20.44
CA THR A 121 -19.87 -19.48 -21.51
C THR A 121 -18.89 -18.43 -20.98
N ARG A 122 -17.79 -18.22 -21.71
CA ARG A 122 -16.81 -17.20 -21.34
C ARG A 122 -17.38 -15.81 -21.66
N ASN A 123 -17.24 -14.89 -20.72
CA ASN A 123 -17.56 -13.50 -20.98
C ASN A 123 -16.56 -12.91 -21.98
N ALA A 124 -16.94 -11.84 -22.67
CA ALA A 124 -16.20 -11.25 -23.79
C ALA A 124 -15.01 -10.37 -23.33
N ILE A 125 -14.09 -10.99 -22.57
CA ILE A 125 -12.86 -10.40 -22.05
C ILE A 125 -11.67 -10.98 -22.84
N PHE A 126 -11.04 -10.16 -23.67
CA PHE A 126 -9.96 -10.56 -24.56
C PHE A 126 -8.61 -10.16 -23.97
N LEU A 127 -7.80 -11.15 -23.59
CA LEU A 127 -6.44 -10.92 -23.11
C LEU A 127 -5.52 -10.66 -24.32
N GLN A 128 -4.93 -9.47 -24.39
CA GLN A 128 -4.08 -9.08 -25.52
C GLN A 128 -2.63 -9.52 -25.30
N ARG A 129 -2.07 -9.16 -24.14
CA ARG A 129 -0.72 -9.56 -23.73
C ARG A 129 -0.54 -9.50 -22.22
N LEU A 130 0.47 -10.21 -21.73
CA LEU A 130 1.00 -10.02 -20.38
C LEU A 130 2.09 -8.94 -20.38
N LYS A 131 2.18 -8.19 -19.28
CA LYS A 131 3.23 -7.19 -19.06
C LYS A 131 4.56 -7.89 -18.76
N ASP A 132 5.63 -7.46 -19.42
CA ASP A 132 6.99 -7.74 -18.96
C ASP A 132 7.36 -6.71 -17.89
N LYS A 133 7.31 -7.13 -16.61
CA LYS A 133 7.47 -6.24 -15.45
C LYS A 133 8.86 -6.35 -14.84
N LEU A 134 9.35 -5.23 -14.28
CA LEU A 134 10.58 -5.15 -13.50
C LEU A 134 10.60 -6.15 -12.32
N GLY A 135 9.59 -6.07 -11.46
CA GLY A 135 9.31 -6.98 -10.35
C GLY A 135 7.90 -7.53 -10.42
N ASN A 136 7.40 -8.12 -9.33
CA ASN A 136 6.05 -8.66 -9.23
C ASN A 136 5.74 -9.69 -10.33
N ARG A 137 6.77 -10.38 -10.84
CA ARG A 137 6.72 -11.19 -12.07
C ARG A 137 5.90 -12.48 -11.93
N SER A 138 5.77 -12.99 -10.70
CA SER A 138 4.91 -14.12 -10.34
C SER A 138 3.42 -13.80 -10.50
N ASN A 139 3.03 -12.53 -10.41
CA ASN A 139 1.68 -12.06 -10.64
C ASN A 139 1.50 -11.66 -12.11
N ALA A 140 0.67 -12.38 -12.85
CA ALA A 140 0.34 -11.98 -14.21
C ALA A 140 -0.44 -10.65 -14.21
N SER A 141 0.04 -9.68 -14.98
CA SER A 141 -0.70 -8.45 -15.28
C SER A 141 -0.95 -8.41 -16.78
N ALA A 142 -2.21 -8.30 -17.19
CA ALA A 142 -2.62 -8.31 -18.58
C ALA A 142 -3.07 -6.93 -19.08
N GLU A 143 -3.02 -6.76 -20.39
CA GLU A 143 -3.87 -5.83 -21.12
C GLU A 143 -5.11 -6.59 -21.56
N ILE A 144 -6.29 -6.00 -21.32
CA ILE A 144 -7.56 -6.61 -21.70
C ILE A 144 -8.39 -5.66 -22.55
N GLU A 145 -9.12 -6.22 -23.49
CA GLU A 145 -10.17 -5.53 -24.24
C GLU A 145 -11.52 -6.17 -23.93
N LEU A 146 -12.54 -5.33 -23.86
CA LEU A 146 -13.92 -5.72 -23.61
C LEU A 146 -14.69 -5.45 -24.90
N ALA A 147 -15.31 -6.47 -25.47
CA ALA A 147 -16.17 -6.34 -26.64
C ALA A 147 -17.56 -6.84 -26.29
N ASP A 148 -18.44 -5.91 -25.90
CA ASP A 148 -19.78 -6.21 -25.42
C ASP A 148 -19.82 -7.19 -24.23
N ALA A 149 -18.84 -7.08 -23.33
CA ALA A 149 -18.74 -7.92 -22.14
C ALA A 149 -19.88 -7.62 -21.16
N TRP A 150 -20.58 -8.64 -20.70
CA TRP A 150 -21.69 -8.46 -19.77
C TRP A 150 -21.18 -8.11 -18.36
N ALA A 151 -21.80 -7.14 -17.71
CA ALA A 151 -21.47 -6.75 -16.33
C ALA A 151 -22.71 -6.22 -15.59
N GLN A 152 -22.64 -6.22 -14.26
CA GLN A 152 -23.69 -5.69 -13.38
C GLN A 152 -23.21 -4.41 -12.67
N PRO A 153 -24.05 -3.38 -12.53
CA PRO A 153 -23.65 -2.18 -11.80
C PRO A 153 -23.53 -2.46 -10.29
N VAL A 154 -22.53 -1.86 -9.66
CA VAL A 154 -22.28 -1.93 -8.22
C VAL A 154 -22.39 -0.53 -7.61
N GLY A 155 -23.30 -0.37 -6.65
CA GLY A 155 -23.65 0.92 -6.06
C GLY A 155 -24.41 1.83 -7.01
N LEU A 156 -24.40 3.14 -6.73
CA LEU A 156 -25.15 4.13 -7.50
C LEU A 156 -24.47 4.44 -8.84
N LEU A 157 -25.27 4.51 -9.91
CA LEU A 157 -24.78 4.94 -11.22
C LEU A 157 -24.18 6.36 -11.15
N GLY A 158 -23.09 6.60 -11.86
CA GLY A 158 -22.33 7.86 -11.82
C GLY A 158 -21.49 8.08 -10.56
N ARG A 159 -21.55 7.16 -9.59
CA ARG A 159 -20.84 7.25 -8.30
C ARG A 159 -19.77 6.18 -8.15
N GLY A 160 -19.23 5.64 -9.25
CA GLY A 160 -18.29 4.52 -9.24
C GLY A 160 -17.05 4.73 -8.37
N ILE A 161 -16.46 5.94 -8.37
CA ILE A 161 -15.32 6.26 -7.48
C ILE A 161 -15.71 6.20 -6.00
N ALA A 162 -16.91 6.68 -5.65
CA ALA A 162 -17.39 6.63 -4.28
C ALA A 162 -17.67 5.19 -3.84
N THR A 163 -18.18 4.34 -4.74
CA THR A 163 -18.40 2.90 -4.48
C THR A 163 -17.11 2.18 -4.08
N ILE A 164 -15.97 2.54 -4.69
CA ILE A 164 -14.69 1.83 -4.49
C ILE A 164 -13.75 2.49 -3.48
N ILE A 165 -14.16 3.58 -2.82
CA ILE A 165 -13.23 4.35 -1.97
C ILE A 165 -12.75 3.55 -0.75
N GLU A 166 -13.63 2.74 -0.15
CA GLU A 166 -13.27 1.86 0.97
C GLU A 166 -12.38 0.71 0.52
N MET A 167 -12.64 0.14 -0.66
CA MET A 167 -11.77 -0.86 -1.30
C MET A 167 -10.36 -0.32 -1.48
N VAL A 168 -10.24 0.91 -2.00
CA VAL A 168 -8.95 1.62 -2.15
C VAL A 168 -8.25 1.75 -0.80
N ASN A 169 -8.93 2.16 0.28
CA ASN A 169 -8.28 2.28 1.60
C ASN A 169 -7.65 0.97 2.09
N TYR A 170 -8.31 -0.18 1.88
CA TYR A 170 -7.77 -1.48 2.25
C TYR A 170 -6.56 -1.89 1.39
N THR A 171 -6.61 -1.65 0.08
CA THR A 171 -5.45 -1.93 -0.79
C THR A 171 -4.25 -1.03 -0.45
N ARG A 172 -4.48 0.20 0.02
CA ARG A 172 -3.41 1.09 0.51
C ARG A 172 -2.77 0.54 1.78
N LEU A 173 -3.58 0.02 2.71
CA LEU A 173 -3.07 -0.64 3.91
C LEU A 173 -2.20 -1.85 3.54
N ASP A 174 -2.64 -2.66 2.58
CA ASP A 174 -1.86 -3.81 2.08
C ASP A 174 -0.56 -3.40 1.38
N CYS A 175 -0.52 -2.24 0.71
CA CYS A 175 0.73 -1.69 0.18
C CYS A 175 1.73 -1.36 1.28
N ILE A 176 1.25 -0.80 2.40
CA ILE A 176 2.06 -0.52 3.58
C ILE A 176 2.56 -1.84 4.17
N ASN A 177 1.67 -2.84 4.29
CA ASN A 177 2.00 -4.16 4.79
C ASN A 177 3.10 -4.84 3.96
N GLY A 178 2.88 -4.96 2.65
CA GLY A 178 3.85 -5.56 1.73
C GLY A 178 5.19 -4.83 1.73
N SER A 179 5.17 -3.51 1.83
CA SER A 179 6.39 -2.69 1.91
C SER A 179 7.15 -2.89 3.21
N ALA A 180 6.48 -2.87 4.37
CA ALA A 180 7.09 -3.15 5.66
C ALA A 180 7.66 -4.58 5.71
N ALA A 181 6.96 -5.55 5.11
CA ALA A 181 7.44 -6.93 4.99
C ALA A 181 8.70 -7.04 4.12
N ILE A 182 8.78 -6.28 3.01
CA ILE A 182 9.99 -6.21 2.17
C ILE A 182 11.15 -5.60 2.96
N MET A 183 10.94 -4.49 3.66
CA MET A 183 11.97 -3.86 4.51
C MET A 183 12.48 -4.83 5.56
N ARG A 184 11.57 -5.50 6.29
CA ARG A 184 11.93 -6.48 7.31
C ARG A 184 12.69 -7.67 6.73
N GLY A 185 12.24 -8.19 5.58
CA GLY A 185 12.90 -9.29 4.88
C GLY A 185 14.31 -8.93 4.44
N ALA A 186 14.50 -7.75 3.84
CA ALA A 186 15.80 -7.27 3.39
C ALA A 186 16.76 -7.05 4.58
N LEU A 187 16.29 -6.41 5.66
CA LEU A 187 17.06 -6.22 6.89
C LEU A 187 17.48 -7.56 7.51
N THR A 188 16.59 -8.55 7.55
CA THR A 188 16.89 -9.87 8.13
C THR A 188 18.02 -10.55 7.36
N GLN A 189 18.02 -10.48 6.04
CA GLN A 189 19.11 -11.04 5.21
C GLN A 189 20.43 -10.29 5.46
N ALA A 190 20.39 -8.95 5.52
CA ALA A 190 21.56 -8.13 5.80
C ALA A 190 22.16 -8.40 7.20
N LEU A 191 21.33 -8.46 8.24
CA LEU A 191 21.75 -8.79 9.61
C LEU A 191 22.36 -10.19 9.68
N HIS A 192 21.72 -11.18 9.05
CA HIS A 192 22.24 -12.54 9.00
C HIS A 192 23.62 -12.57 8.33
N HIS A 193 23.75 -11.95 7.15
CA HIS A 193 25.01 -11.87 6.43
C HIS A 193 26.11 -11.22 7.27
N ALA A 194 25.82 -10.06 7.87
CA ALA A 194 26.79 -9.30 8.65
C ALA A 194 27.27 -10.05 9.91
N ARG A 195 26.43 -10.89 10.52
CA ARG A 195 26.79 -11.73 11.68
C ARG A 195 27.82 -12.81 11.34
N HIS A 196 27.82 -13.31 10.10
CA HIS A 196 28.68 -14.44 9.69
C HIS A 196 29.84 -14.03 8.80
N ARG A 197 29.70 -12.95 8.03
CA ARG A 197 30.76 -12.45 7.15
C ARG A 197 31.91 -11.89 7.98
N GLN A 198 33.14 -12.32 7.69
CA GLN A 198 34.36 -11.76 8.27
C GLN A 198 34.97 -10.72 7.33
N THR A 199 35.42 -9.58 7.85
CA THR A 199 36.20 -8.58 7.13
C THR A 199 37.14 -7.86 8.08
N PHE A 200 38.36 -7.58 7.62
CA PHE A 200 39.41 -6.93 8.43
C PHE A 200 39.58 -7.54 9.84
N GLY A 201 39.52 -8.88 9.93
CA GLY A 201 39.80 -9.63 11.17
C GLY A 201 38.66 -9.72 12.19
N LYS A 202 37.44 -9.26 11.87
CA LYS A 202 36.25 -9.43 12.73
C LYS A 202 34.97 -9.63 11.93
N ALA A 203 33.89 -10.02 12.60
CA ALA A 203 32.59 -10.12 11.93
C ALA A 203 32.18 -8.74 11.39
N LEU A 204 31.47 -8.72 10.28
CA LEU A 204 31.06 -7.49 9.61
C LEU A 204 30.10 -6.69 10.51
N ILE A 205 29.25 -7.37 11.28
CA ILE A 205 28.43 -6.74 12.33
C ILE A 205 29.27 -6.13 13.46
N ASP A 206 30.56 -6.42 13.59
CA ASP A 206 31.46 -5.81 14.59
C ASP A 206 32.22 -4.59 14.05
N GLN A 207 32.04 -4.25 12.78
CA GLN A 207 32.54 -3.01 12.20
C GLN A 207 31.63 -1.85 12.63
N PRO A 208 32.15 -0.79 13.31
CA PRO A 208 31.31 0.28 13.85
C PRO A 208 30.43 0.96 12.80
N LEU A 209 30.97 1.21 11.60
CA LEU A 209 30.21 1.82 10.51
C LEU A 209 29.07 0.91 10.02
N MET A 210 29.32 -0.40 9.90
CA MET A 210 28.26 -1.34 9.50
C MET A 210 27.20 -1.50 10.59
N ARG A 211 27.58 -1.47 11.87
CA ARG A 211 26.61 -1.42 12.98
C ARG A 211 25.67 -0.23 12.84
N ASN A 212 26.23 0.94 12.49
CA ASN A 212 25.44 2.14 12.27
C ASN A 212 24.44 1.92 11.11
N VAL A 213 24.91 1.48 9.93
CA VAL A 213 24.03 1.20 8.77
C VAL A 213 22.90 0.23 9.13
N LEU A 214 23.23 -0.90 9.75
CA LEU A 214 22.24 -1.91 10.11
C LEU A 214 21.26 -1.44 11.18
N ALA A 215 21.72 -0.64 12.16
CA ALA A 215 20.85 -0.05 13.18
C ALA A 215 19.90 0.96 12.55
N ASP A 216 20.38 1.77 11.60
CA ASP A 216 19.57 2.76 10.88
C ASP A 216 18.48 2.09 10.03
N LEU A 217 18.83 1.00 9.33
CA LEU A 217 17.85 0.16 8.62
C LEU A 217 16.85 -0.50 9.56
N ALA A 218 17.29 -0.89 10.77
CA ALA A 218 16.40 -1.45 11.79
C ALA A 218 15.38 -0.43 12.29
N LEU A 219 15.78 0.83 12.50
CA LEU A 219 14.85 1.90 12.86
C LEU A 219 13.77 2.11 11.80
N GLU A 220 14.13 2.13 10.50
CA GLU A 220 13.14 2.23 9.41
C GLU A 220 12.17 1.05 9.41
N SER A 221 12.68 -0.17 9.54
CA SER A 221 11.84 -1.38 9.57
C SER A 221 10.87 -1.35 10.75
N GLU A 222 11.33 -0.97 11.94
CA GLU A 222 10.48 -0.92 13.15
C GLU A 222 9.43 0.21 13.06
N ALA A 223 9.82 1.37 12.54
CA ALA A 223 8.90 2.49 12.30
C ALA A 223 7.80 2.14 11.28
N ALA A 224 8.16 1.46 10.19
CA ALA A 224 7.21 1.02 9.16
C ALA A 224 6.23 -0.03 9.71
N THR A 225 6.74 -1.03 10.45
CA THR A 225 5.90 -2.08 11.08
C THR A 225 4.98 -1.50 12.15
N THR A 226 5.47 -0.57 12.99
CA THR A 226 4.66 0.05 14.03
C THR A 226 3.52 0.88 13.43
N LEU A 227 3.81 1.67 12.40
CA LEU A 227 2.78 2.44 11.68
C LEU A 227 1.74 1.53 11.02
N LEU A 228 2.19 0.47 10.34
CA LEU A 228 1.31 -0.54 9.75
C LEU A 228 0.32 -1.09 10.77
N LEU A 229 0.82 -1.60 11.90
CA LEU A 229 -0.02 -2.23 12.92
C LEU A 229 -1.03 -1.25 13.51
N ARG A 230 -0.62 0.01 13.72
CA ARG A 230 -1.53 1.04 14.21
C ARG A 230 -2.64 1.36 13.21
N LEU A 231 -2.31 1.46 11.93
CA LEU A 231 -3.30 1.74 10.88
C LEU A 231 -4.23 0.56 10.63
N ALA A 232 -3.73 -0.68 10.73
CA ALA A 232 -4.57 -1.88 10.71
C ALA A 232 -5.58 -1.87 11.87
N ALA A 233 -5.12 -1.56 13.09
CA ALA A 233 -6.00 -1.42 14.24
C ALA A 233 -7.04 -0.29 14.08
N ALA A 234 -6.69 0.80 13.37
CA ALA A 234 -7.65 1.85 13.03
C ALA A 234 -8.71 1.34 12.02
N CYS A 235 -8.29 0.58 11.01
CA CYS A 235 -9.20 -0.06 10.07
C CYS A 235 -10.19 -1.01 10.77
N ASP A 236 -9.70 -1.86 11.68
CA ASP A 236 -10.54 -2.81 12.42
C ASP A 236 -11.62 -2.12 13.28
N ARG A 237 -11.30 -0.95 13.85
CA ARG A 237 -12.21 -0.20 14.75
C ARG A 237 -13.00 0.90 14.06
N ALA A 238 -12.73 1.21 12.80
CA ALA A 238 -13.32 2.36 12.09
C ALA A 238 -14.86 2.32 12.00
N SER A 239 -15.48 1.15 12.03
CA SER A 239 -16.95 1.05 11.99
C SER A 239 -17.62 1.37 13.33
N SER A 240 -16.88 1.32 14.44
CA SER A 240 -17.41 1.50 15.80
C SER A 240 -16.83 2.69 16.55
N ASP A 241 -15.72 3.27 16.07
CA ASP A 241 -15.04 4.39 16.71
C ASP A 241 -14.77 5.52 15.68
N PRO A 242 -15.41 6.69 15.85
CA PRO A 242 -15.21 7.84 14.97
C PRO A 242 -13.75 8.32 14.90
N HIS A 243 -13.01 8.30 16.00
CA HIS A 243 -11.59 8.71 16.01
C HIS A 243 -10.77 7.80 15.09
N GLU A 244 -11.02 6.49 15.16
CA GLU A 244 -10.34 5.50 14.32
C GLU A 244 -10.75 5.62 12.85
N ALA A 245 -12.00 5.95 12.55
CA ALA A 245 -12.46 6.22 11.18
C ALA A 245 -11.74 7.42 10.56
N HIS A 246 -11.61 8.51 11.33
CA HIS A 246 -10.91 9.73 10.92
C HIS A 246 -9.40 9.50 10.79
N LEU A 247 -8.79 8.75 11.72
CA LEU A 247 -7.38 8.37 11.62
C LEU A 247 -7.12 7.47 10.40
N LYS A 248 -7.99 6.49 10.11
CA LYS A 248 -7.93 5.65 8.91
C LYS A 248 -7.93 6.49 7.64
N ARG A 249 -8.85 7.46 7.54
CA ARG A 249 -9.07 8.30 6.36
C ARG A 249 -7.81 9.05 5.92
N LEU A 250 -7.04 9.55 6.89
CA LEU A 250 -5.81 10.31 6.65
C LEU A 250 -4.57 9.40 6.63
N GLY A 251 -4.47 8.53 7.64
CA GLY A 251 -3.29 7.75 7.96
C GLY A 251 -2.92 6.72 6.89
N THR A 252 -3.90 6.11 6.21
CA THR A 252 -3.64 5.12 5.14
C THR A 252 -2.95 5.75 3.92
N ALA A 253 -3.39 6.91 3.45
CA ALA A 253 -2.75 7.61 2.34
C ALA A 253 -1.35 8.13 2.71
N LEU A 254 -1.22 8.68 3.93
CA LEU A 254 0.05 9.15 4.49
C LEU A 254 1.06 8.00 4.65
N GLY A 255 0.64 6.89 5.26
CA GLY A 255 1.48 5.72 5.46
C GLY A 255 1.89 5.06 4.14
N LYS A 256 0.96 4.96 3.19
CA LYS A 256 1.26 4.44 1.85
C LYS A 256 2.30 5.30 1.15
N TYR A 257 2.12 6.62 1.16
CA TYR A 257 3.08 7.54 0.56
C TYR A 257 4.48 7.31 1.15
N TRP A 258 4.61 7.35 2.47
CA TRP A 258 5.92 7.35 3.11
C TRP A 258 6.59 5.98 3.06
N VAL A 259 5.93 4.94 3.58
CA VAL A 259 6.52 3.61 3.71
C VAL A 259 6.86 3.05 2.34
N CYS A 260 5.93 3.09 1.38
CA CYS A 260 6.16 2.50 0.05
C CYS A 260 7.23 3.25 -0.74
N LYS A 261 7.35 4.57 -0.56
CA LYS A 261 8.39 5.37 -1.21
C LYS A 261 9.77 5.12 -0.61
N ARG A 262 9.84 4.79 0.69
CA ARG A 262 11.09 4.51 1.39
C ARG A 262 11.64 3.11 1.09
N THR A 263 10.78 2.14 0.81
CA THR A 263 11.15 0.72 0.59
C THR A 263 12.29 0.51 -0.40
N PRO A 264 12.33 1.12 -1.60
CA PRO A 264 13.40 0.86 -2.56
C PRO A 264 14.79 1.25 -2.05
N VAL A 265 14.88 2.31 -1.25
CA VAL A 265 16.15 2.79 -0.68
C VAL A 265 16.62 1.85 0.43
N VAL A 266 15.70 1.42 1.31
CA VAL A 266 15.99 0.40 2.34
C VAL A 266 16.45 -0.91 1.71
N ALA A 267 15.76 -1.37 0.65
CA ALA A 267 16.11 -2.59 -0.05
C ALA A 267 17.46 -2.50 -0.75
N ALA A 268 17.81 -1.34 -1.33
CA ALA A 268 19.11 -1.12 -1.97
C ALA A 268 20.26 -1.18 -0.96
N GLU A 269 20.15 -0.47 0.15
CA GLU A 269 21.20 -0.46 1.19
C GLU A 269 21.38 -1.84 1.84
N ALA A 270 20.26 -2.52 2.14
CA ALA A 270 20.31 -3.87 2.68
C ALA A 270 20.93 -4.86 1.68
N LEU A 271 20.68 -4.68 0.37
CA LEU A 271 21.32 -5.45 -0.69
C LEU A 271 22.84 -5.19 -0.71
N GLU A 272 23.26 -3.93 -0.59
CA GLU A 272 24.68 -3.53 -0.57
C GLU A 272 25.43 -4.14 0.62
N CYS A 273 24.76 -4.36 1.76
CA CYS A 273 25.34 -5.05 2.92
C CYS A 273 25.82 -6.48 2.61
N LEU A 274 25.30 -7.13 1.55
CA LEU A 274 25.74 -8.46 1.09
C LEU A 274 26.88 -8.39 0.06
N GLY A 275 27.29 -7.18 -0.35
CA GLY A 275 28.28 -6.95 -1.40
C GLY A 275 27.86 -7.52 -2.75
N GLY A 276 28.83 -8.03 -3.52
CA GLY A 276 28.58 -8.56 -4.88
C GLY A 276 27.51 -9.64 -4.94
N ASN A 277 27.40 -10.49 -3.91
CA ASN A 277 26.37 -11.53 -3.85
C ASN A 277 24.95 -10.96 -3.73
N GLY A 278 24.79 -9.79 -3.09
CA GLY A 278 23.50 -9.10 -3.03
C GLY A 278 23.00 -8.68 -4.42
N TYR A 279 23.89 -8.45 -5.38
CA TYR A 279 23.53 -8.05 -6.73
C TYR A 279 23.19 -9.24 -7.66
N VAL A 280 23.27 -10.46 -7.14
CA VAL A 280 23.06 -11.71 -7.87
C VAL A 280 21.70 -12.31 -7.49
N GLU A 281 20.90 -12.73 -8.47
CA GLU A 281 19.48 -13.12 -8.29
C GLU A 281 19.30 -14.28 -7.31
N GLU A 282 20.27 -15.19 -7.23
CA GLU A 282 20.31 -16.35 -6.34
C GLU A 282 20.29 -15.98 -4.86
N SER A 283 20.72 -14.76 -4.50
CA SER A 283 20.61 -14.25 -3.11
C SER A 283 19.18 -13.91 -2.71
N GLY A 284 18.29 -13.71 -3.68
CA GLY A 284 16.93 -13.22 -3.47
C GLY A 284 16.82 -11.72 -3.17
N MET A 285 17.93 -11.00 -2.94
CA MET A 285 17.93 -9.55 -2.72
C MET A 285 17.50 -8.75 -3.95
N PRO A 286 17.95 -9.06 -5.18
CA PRO A 286 17.50 -8.34 -6.37
C PRO A 286 15.98 -8.43 -6.57
N ARG A 287 15.38 -9.58 -6.23
CA ARG A 287 13.92 -9.74 -6.25
C ARG A 287 13.23 -8.78 -5.27
N LEU A 288 13.71 -8.64 -4.04
CA LEU A 288 13.14 -7.69 -3.07
C LEU A 288 13.28 -6.23 -3.56
N TYR A 289 14.44 -5.88 -4.11
CA TYR A 289 14.66 -4.56 -4.69
C TYR A 289 13.75 -4.28 -5.90
N ARG A 290 13.62 -5.24 -6.84
CA ARG A 290 12.73 -5.12 -8.01
C ARG A 290 11.24 -5.10 -7.62
N GLU A 291 10.87 -5.72 -6.50
CA GLU A 291 9.50 -5.70 -5.97
C GLU A 291 9.14 -4.35 -5.34
N ALA A 292 10.06 -3.74 -4.60
CA ALA A 292 9.80 -2.56 -3.75
C ALA A 292 9.04 -1.40 -4.44
N PRO A 293 9.34 -1.00 -5.69
CA PRO A 293 8.66 0.12 -6.34
C PRO A 293 7.17 -0.13 -6.61
N VAL A 294 6.73 -1.39 -6.74
CA VAL A 294 5.36 -1.70 -7.19
C VAL A 294 4.31 -1.16 -6.23
N ASN A 295 4.52 -1.25 -4.91
CA ASN A 295 3.59 -0.77 -3.89
C ASN A 295 3.50 0.78 -3.85
N SER A 296 4.55 1.48 -4.29
CA SER A 296 4.51 2.94 -4.43
C SER A 296 3.80 3.39 -5.70
N ILE A 297 3.73 2.56 -6.74
CA ILE A 297 3.14 2.88 -8.05
C ILE A 297 1.68 2.44 -8.13
N TRP A 298 1.42 1.20 -7.70
CA TRP A 298 0.10 0.59 -7.72
C TRP A 298 -0.84 1.34 -6.77
N GLU A 299 -2.10 1.47 -7.21
CA GLU A 299 -3.20 2.07 -6.45
C GLU A 299 -2.86 3.47 -5.90
N GLY A 300 -2.67 4.41 -6.83
CA GLY A 300 -2.32 5.80 -6.54
C GLY A 300 -0.83 5.98 -6.25
N SER A 301 -0.12 6.67 -7.15
CA SER A 301 1.29 6.99 -6.94
C SER A 301 1.48 8.02 -5.83
N GLY A 302 2.74 8.33 -5.49
CA GLY A 302 3.03 9.22 -4.37
C GLY A 302 2.35 10.60 -4.45
N ASN A 303 2.26 11.22 -5.64
CA ASN A 303 1.56 12.51 -5.78
C ASN A 303 0.06 12.37 -5.49
N VAL A 304 -0.56 11.28 -5.95
CA VAL A 304 -1.99 11.03 -5.72
C VAL A 304 -2.28 10.90 -4.23
N ASN A 305 -1.42 10.18 -3.49
CA ASN A 305 -1.56 10.06 -2.03
C ASN A 305 -1.38 11.41 -1.33
N CYS A 306 -0.37 12.19 -1.70
CA CYS A 306 -0.17 13.52 -1.11
C CYS A 306 -1.37 14.45 -1.35
N LEU A 307 -1.89 14.47 -2.57
CA LEU A 307 -3.06 15.28 -2.92
C LEU A 307 -4.34 14.78 -2.22
N ASP A 308 -4.47 13.47 -1.98
CA ASP A 308 -5.60 12.94 -1.20
C ASP A 308 -5.50 13.29 0.28
N VAL A 309 -4.30 13.28 0.86
CA VAL A 309 -4.06 13.79 2.22
C VAL A 309 -4.44 15.26 2.30
N LEU A 310 -3.97 16.11 1.37
CA LEU A 310 -4.35 17.53 1.36
C LEU A 310 -5.87 17.73 1.25
N ARG A 311 -6.53 16.97 0.38
CA ARG A 311 -7.99 17.01 0.26
C ARG A 311 -8.69 16.60 1.55
N ALA A 312 -8.16 15.62 2.28
CA ALA A 312 -8.69 15.23 3.59
C ALA A 312 -8.51 16.37 4.60
N LEU A 313 -7.34 17.02 4.64
CA LEU A 313 -7.08 18.16 5.51
C LEU A 313 -8.02 19.34 5.24
N GLU A 314 -8.41 19.56 3.98
CA GLU A 314 -9.32 20.64 3.59
C GLU A 314 -10.80 20.33 3.87
N ARG A 315 -11.22 19.08 3.71
CA ARG A 315 -12.64 18.69 3.73
C ARG A 315 -13.09 18.00 5.01
N ASP A 316 -12.15 17.49 5.81
CA ASP A 316 -12.43 16.74 7.03
C ASP A 316 -11.51 17.23 8.18
N PRO A 317 -11.87 18.35 8.84
CA PRO A 317 -11.11 18.85 9.99
C PRO A 317 -10.98 17.83 11.13
N ALA A 318 -11.95 16.94 11.29
CA ALA A 318 -11.92 15.89 12.31
C ALA A 318 -10.83 14.83 12.03
N ALA A 319 -10.49 14.59 10.76
CA ALA A 319 -9.33 13.77 10.40
C ALA A 319 -8.00 14.38 10.88
N LEU A 320 -7.84 15.70 10.77
CA LEU A 320 -6.65 16.39 11.28
C LEU A 320 -6.61 16.41 12.81
N GLU A 321 -7.76 16.58 13.46
CA GLU A 321 -7.89 16.49 14.91
C GLU A 321 -7.51 15.09 15.41
N ALA A 322 -8.09 14.03 14.83
CA ALA A 322 -7.78 12.64 15.17
C ALA A 322 -6.27 12.35 15.02
N TYR A 323 -5.64 12.85 13.95
CA TYR A 323 -4.19 12.75 13.76
C TYR A 323 -3.41 13.41 14.91
N PHE A 324 -3.74 14.64 15.30
CA PHE A 324 -3.01 15.31 16.39
C PHE A 324 -3.32 14.71 17.77
N THR A 325 -4.54 14.22 17.99
CA THR A 325 -4.91 13.47 19.18
C THR A 325 -4.06 12.20 19.29
N GLU A 326 -3.88 11.47 18.19
CA GLU A 326 -3.02 10.27 18.17
C GLU A 326 -1.56 10.62 18.47
N VAL A 327 -1.04 11.70 17.89
CA VAL A 327 0.34 12.18 18.12
C VAL A 327 0.56 12.63 19.57
N ALA A 328 -0.45 13.25 20.20
CA ALA A 328 -0.36 13.75 21.57
C ALA A 328 -0.18 12.63 22.61
N LEU A 329 -0.56 11.39 22.28
CA LEU A 329 -0.42 10.23 23.17
C LEU A 329 1.05 9.82 23.42
N ALA A 330 2.01 10.37 22.66
CA ALA A 330 3.43 10.05 22.78
C ALA A 330 4.14 10.61 24.01
N GLY A 331 3.51 11.56 24.72
CA GLY A 331 4.17 12.28 25.80
C GLY A 331 5.20 13.30 25.30
N ALA A 332 6.09 13.73 26.19
CA ALA A 332 7.02 14.83 25.91
C ALA A 332 8.30 14.34 25.20
N ASN A 333 8.56 14.88 24.00
CA ASN A 333 9.84 14.78 23.32
C ASN A 333 10.13 16.11 22.59
N PRO A 334 11.33 16.72 22.74
CA PRO A 334 11.61 18.05 22.19
C PRO A 334 11.59 18.09 20.66
N HIS A 335 12.10 17.06 19.97
CA HIS A 335 12.09 16.99 18.51
C HIS A 335 10.67 16.81 17.96
N LEU A 336 9.87 15.93 18.59
CA LEU A 336 8.46 15.76 18.26
C LEU A 336 7.69 17.07 18.44
N ALA A 337 7.88 17.75 19.58
CA ALA A 337 7.19 19.01 19.87
C ALA A 337 7.56 20.11 18.85
N ALA A 338 8.83 20.20 18.44
CA ALA A 338 9.27 21.13 17.40
C ALA A 338 8.63 20.82 16.04
N ALA A 339 8.65 19.55 15.63
CA ALA A 339 8.05 19.10 14.38
C ALA A 339 6.52 19.30 14.35
N VAL A 340 5.83 19.08 15.48
CA VAL A 340 4.38 19.35 15.61
C VAL A 340 4.07 20.84 15.46
N ARG A 341 4.88 21.74 16.04
CA ARG A 341 4.71 23.19 15.85
C ARG A 341 4.92 23.59 14.39
N GLU A 342 5.96 23.04 13.76
CA GLU A 342 6.26 23.29 12.35
C GLU A 342 5.08 22.85 11.46
N ILE A 343 4.62 21.62 11.60
CA ILE A 343 3.59 21.07 10.71
C ILE A 343 2.23 21.75 10.89
N LYS A 344 1.88 22.19 12.11
CA LYS A 344 0.68 23.00 12.35
C LYS A 344 0.72 24.31 11.55
N ARG A 345 1.87 24.98 11.50
CA ARG A 345 2.05 26.20 10.69
C ARG A 345 1.93 25.91 9.19
N LEU A 346 2.56 24.83 8.71
CA LEU A 346 2.56 24.48 7.29
C LEU A 346 1.19 24.03 6.78
N VAL A 347 0.44 23.28 7.59
CA VAL A 347 -0.92 22.87 7.24
C VAL A 347 -1.88 24.05 7.29
N ALA A 348 -1.64 25.05 8.14
CA ALA A 348 -2.45 26.27 8.18
C ALA A 348 -2.21 27.19 6.98
N ASP A 349 -1.01 27.19 6.39
CA ASP A 349 -0.65 28.02 5.23
C ASP A 349 -1.29 27.47 3.93
N PRO A 350 -2.21 28.21 3.28
CA PRO A 350 -2.85 27.77 2.05
C PRO A 350 -2.03 28.09 0.79
N GLU A 351 -1.11 29.07 0.83
CA GLU A 351 -0.49 29.64 -0.37
C GLU A 351 0.40 28.61 -1.09
N TRP A 352 1.15 27.82 -0.33
CA TRP A 352 2.13 26.86 -0.86
C TRP A 352 1.78 25.40 -0.59
N ARG A 353 0.56 25.13 -0.12
CA ARG A 353 0.19 23.82 0.43
C ARG A 353 0.31 22.71 -0.61
N GLU A 354 -0.23 22.91 -1.81
CA GLU A 354 -0.18 21.92 -2.88
C GLU A 354 1.26 21.73 -3.42
N MET A 355 1.98 22.83 -3.64
CA MET A 355 3.38 22.79 -4.10
C MET A 355 4.28 22.03 -3.12
N ARG A 356 4.00 22.13 -1.81
CA ARG A 356 4.75 21.49 -0.73
C ARG A 356 4.12 20.19 -0.23
N ALA A 357 3.12 19.64 -0.93
CA ALA A 357 2.33 18.50 -0.45
C ALA A 357 3.20 17.31 -0.02
N ARG A 358 4.23 16.98 -0.81
CA ARG A 358 5.16 15.89 -0.49
C ARG A 358 5.91 16.12 0.81
N TYR A 359 6.44 17.33 1.02
CA TYR A 359 7.13 17.70 2.25
C TYR A 359 6.18 17.64 3.44
N ILE A 360 4.98 18.20 3.31
CA ILE A 360 3.97 18.19 4.39
C ILE A 360 3.61 16.74 4.77
N VAL A 361 3.29 15.90 3.79
CA VAL A 361 2.88 14.51 4.04
C VAL A 361 4.02 13.68 4.60
N GLU A 362 5.25 13.88 4.12
CA GLU A 362 6.45 13.27 4.68
C GLU A 362 6.65 13.63 6.16
N ARG A 363 6.60 14.93 6.48
CA ARG A 363 6.74 15.41 7.86
C ARG A 363 5.66 14.85 8.77
N MET A 364 4.40 14.79 8.29
CA MET A 364 3.32 14.16 9.05
C MET A 364 3.56 12.66 9.26
N ALA A 365 4.05 11.93 8.25
CA ALA A 365 4.36 10.52 8.40
C ALA A 365 5.45 10.26 9.45
N LEU A 366 6.53 11.05 9.41
CA LEU A 366 7.64 10.96 10.36
C LEU A 366 7.19 11.33 11.78
N ILE A 367 6.35 12.35 11.94
CA ILE A 367 5.78 12.74 13.24
C ILE A 367 4.93 11.59 13.80
N LEU A 368 4.06 10.99 12.98
CA LEU A 368 3.24 9.87 13.43
C LEU A 368 4.08 8.64 13.77
N GLN A 369 5.07 8.28 12.95
CA GLN A 369 5.99 7.19 13.28
C GLN A 369 6.74 7.45 14.58
N SER A 370 7.26 8.67 14.77
CA SER A 370 7.95 9.07 16.01
C SER A 370 7.04 8.96 17.23
N ALA A 371 5.81 9.47 17.12
CA ALA A 371 4.83 9.40 18.19
C ALA A 371 4.48 7.95 18.56
N LEU A 372 4.35 7.07 17.57
CA LEU A 372 4.06 5.65 17.83
C LEU A 372 5.26 4.92 18.44
N LEU A 373 6.48 5.19 17.97
CA LEU A 373 7.69 4.60 18.56
C LEU A 373 7.88 5.06 20.01
N LEU A 374 7.67 6.34 20.31
CA LEU A 374 7.74 6.84 21.70
C LEU A 374 6.75 6.15 22.65
N ARG A 375 5.63 5.64 22.13
CA ARG A 375 4.62 4.92 22.92
C ARG A 375 4.92 3.43 23.08
N PHE A 376 5.44 2.81 22.02
CA PHE A 376 5.42 1.35 21.88
C PHE A 376 6.80 0.72 21.68
N ALA A 377 7.83 1.52 21.45
CA ALA A 377 9.21 1.07 21.32
C ALA A 377 10.05 1.53 22.54
N PRO A 378 11.13 0.81 22.88
CA PRO A 378 12.03 1.25 23.94
C PRO A 378 12.74 2.56 23.55
N PRO A 379 13.21 3.37 24.52
CA PRO A 379 13.91 4.63 24.26
C PRO A 379 15.10 4.49 23.30
N GLU A 380 15.82 3.36 23.39
CA GLU A 380 16.91 2.97 22.50
C GLU A 380 16.56 3.05 21.00
N VAL A 381 15.29 2.86 20.64
CA VAL A 381 14.77 2.94 19.27
C VAL A 381 14.10 4.29 19.03
N ALA A 382 13.26 4.74 19.96
CA ALA A 382 12.43 5.91 19.77
C ALA A 382 13.25 7.21 19.76
N GLU A 383 14.25 7.36 20.64
CA GLU A 383 15.07 8.57 20.74
C GLU A 383 15.90 8.80 19.47
N PRO A 384 16.72 7.82 18.99
CA PRO A 384 17.51 8.04 17.78
C PRO A 384 16.65 8.24 16.53
N PHE A 385 15.46 7.64 16.46
CA PHE A 385 14.52 7.91 15.37
C PHE A 385 14.06 9.37 15.39
N CYS A 386 13.68 9.90 16.56
CA CYS A 386 13.27 11.30 16.70
C CYS A 386 14.41 12.27 16.39
N GLU A 387 15.61 12.04 16.94
CA GLU A 387 16.81 12.86 16.71
C GLU A 387 17.15 12.95 15.22
N THR A 388 17.12 11.81 14.52
CA THR A 388 17.55 11.77 13.12
C THR A 388 16.46 12.18 12.14
N ARG A 389 15.21 11.72 12.30
CA ARG A 389 14.12 11.99 11.34
C ARG A 389 13.40 13.30 11.61
N LEU A 390 13.41 13.79 12.85
CA LEU A 390 12.78 15.07 13.21
C LEU A 390 13.79 16.15 13.58
N GLY A 391 14.89 15.79 14.26
CA GLY A 391 15.92 16.72 14.73
C GLY A 391 16.95 17.14 13.68
N GLY A 392 17.06 16.42 12.56
CA GLY A 392 17.98 16.74 11.47
C GLY A 392 19.43 16.29 11.71
N GLU A 393 19.66 15.44 12.72
CA GLU A 393 20.99 14.86 12.98
C GLU A 393 21.34 13.69 12.03
N GLY A 394 20.37 13.22 11.25
CA GLY A 394 20.59 12.19 10.22
C GLY A 394 21.04 12.77 8.88
N GLY A 395 21.74 11.97 8.09
CA GLY A 395 22.07 12.27 6.69
C GLY A 395 21.05 11.72 5.70
N PHE A 396 21.30 11.93 4.40
CA PHE A 396 20.45 11.41 3.33
C PHE A 396 20.63 9.91 3.06
N ALA A 397 21.83 9.40 3.33
CA ALA A 397 22.17 7.97 3.26
C ALA A 397 21.98 7.30 4.63
N PHE A 398 21.95 5.96 4.62
CA PHE A 398 21.93 5.19 5.86
C PHE A 398 23.28 5.18 6.57
N GLY A 399 23.26 4.80 7.85
CA GLY A 399 24.48 4.70 8.67
C GLY A 399 24.96 6.04 9.20
N THR A 400 24.02 6.96 9.40
CA THR A 400 24.28 8.33 9.85
C THR A 400 23.72 8.61 11.24
N LEU A 401 23.39 7.55 12.01
CA LEU A 401 22.96 7.71 13.39
C LEU A 401 24.08 8.36 14.21
N PRO A 402 23.74 9.24 15.18
CA PRO A 402 24.73 9.88 16.01
C PRO A 402 25.48 8.84 16.89
N PRO A 403 26.72 9.14 17.33
CA PRO A 403 27.47 8.22 18.21
C PRO A 403 26.78 7.92 19.54
N THR A 404 25.82 8.75 19.95
CA THR A 404 24.98 8.58 21.14
C THR A 404 23.92 7.49 20.98
N ALA A 405 23.61 7.08 19.75
CA ALA A 405 22.63 6.03 19.49
C ALA A 405 23.11 4.69 20.06
N LYS A 406 22.25 4.02 20.84
CA LYS A 406 22.51 2.71 21.45
C LYS A 406 22.38 1.58 20.41
N MET A 407 23.22 1.60 19.37
CA MET A 407 23.14 0.73 18.19
C MET A 407 23.11 -0.76 18.55
N GLU A 408 23.85 -1.19 19.57
CA GLU A 408 23.84 -2.59 20.01
C GLU A 408 22.45 -3.04 20.49
N ALA A 409 21.74 -2.19 21.25
CA ALA A 409 20.39 -2.50 21.71
C ALA A 409 19.38 -2.52 20.56
N ILE A 410 19.51 -1.59 19.60
CA ILE A 410 18.71 -1.57 18.37
C ILE A 410 18.90 -2.87 17.59
N LEU A 411 20.14 -3.28 17.35
CA LEU A 411 20.48 -4.49 16.60
C LEU A 411 20.06 -5.76 17.33
N HIS A 412 20.17 -5.78 18.66
CA HIS A 412 19.71 -6.90 19.48
C HIS A 412 18.19 -7.09 19.32
N ARG A 413 17.42 -6.01 19.44
CA ARG A 413 15.96 -6.02 19.25
C ARG A 413 15.53 -6.31 17.82
N ALA A 414 16.32 -5.88 16.84
CA ALA A 414 16.00 -6.13 15.44
C ALA A 414 16.10 -7.62 15.10
N TRP A 415 16.98 -8.36 15.78
CA TRP A 415 17.27 -9.76 15.47
C TRP A 415 16.57 -10.77 16.38
N ASN A 416 16.47 -10.48 17.68
CA ASN A 416 15.85 -11.34 18.70
C ASN A 416 14.44 -10.87 19.03
#